data_AF-A0A852K5N3-F1
#
_entry.id   AF-A0A852K5N3-F1
#
_cell.length_a   1.000
_cell.length_b   1.000
_cell.length_c   1.000
_cell.angle_alpha   90.00
_cell.angle_beta   90.00
_cell.angle_gamma   90.00
#
_symmetry.space_group_name_H-M   'P 1'
#
loop_
_entity.id
_entity.type
_entity.pdbx_description
1 polymer ?
#
loop_
_entity_poly.entity_id
_entity_poly.type
_entity_poly.pdbx_seq_one_letter_code
_entity_poly.pdbx_strand_id
1 'polypeptide(L)'
;PRPIHDAVENDHLEIVRLLLSYGADPTLATYSGRTIVKMTHSELMETFLTGQWPHCTCSSLLSADLAPFIQFYLDPKDESGFDILANPPGPGDEDEDGFSDVFEFEFSDEPPLPCYNIQVCLSQGPRNWLLLSDVVKRLKMSSRIFRCNFPNLEVVTITEAEFYKQTSLSQLFSCPTDLEAFNPESKELLDLVEFTSELKTLLGSSLHWLHP
;
A
#
# COMPACT_ATOMS: atom_id res chain seq x y z
N PRO A 1 -0.35 -29.83 18.66
CA PRO A 1 -0.94 -28.59 19.20
C PRO A 1 -2.12 -28.13 18.36
N ARG A 2 -3.27 -27.91 18.99
CA ARG A 2 -4.44 -27.32 18.33
C ARG A 2 -4.51 -25.87 18.82
N PRO A 3 -4.31 -24.87 17.96
CA PRO A 3 -4.16 -23.47 18.37
C PRO A 3 -5.30 -22.95 19.26
N ILE A 4 -6.53 -23.40 19.02
CA ILE A 4 -7.70 -23.00 19.82
C ILE A 4 -7.67 -23.58 21.23
N HIS A 5 -7.18 -24.80 21.41
CA HIS A 5 -7.06 -25.43 22.73
C HIS A 5 -5.97 -24.74 23.56
N ASP A 6 -4.83 -24.43 22.93
CA ASP A 6 -3.73 -23.72 23.58
C ASP A 6 -4.14 -22.29 23.96
N ALA A 7 -4.90 -21.60 23.09
CA ALA A 7 -5.41 -20.26 23.39
C ALA A 7 -6.41 -20.25 24.56
N VAL A 8 -7.28 -21.25 24.64
CA VAL A 8 -8.26 -21.38 25.74
C VAL A 8 -7.58 -21.77 27.06
N GLU A 9 -6.61 -22.68 27.03
CA GLU A 9 -5.85 -23.09 28.22
C GLU A 9 -5.03 -21.93 28.82
N ASN A 10 -4.59 -20.98 27.98
CA ASN A 10 -3.88 -19.77 28.40
C ASN A 10 -4.79 -18.54 28.60
N ASP A 11 -6.12 -18.71 28.53
CA ASP A 11 -7.11 -17.64 28.70
C ASP A 11 -6.96 -16.45 27.72
N HIS A 12 -6.44 -16.70 26.51
CA HIS A 12 -6.24 -15.67 25.50
C HIS A 12 -7.50 -15.43 24.67
N LEU A 13 -8.48 -14.73 25.26
CA LEU A 13 -9.80 -14.48 24.65
C LEU A 13 -9.73 -13.93 23.22
N GLU A 14 -8.87 -12.95 22.97
CA GLU A 14 -8.73 -12.33 21.64
C GLU A 14 -8.18 -13.29 20.59
N ILE A 15 -7.29 -14.19 20.98
CA ILE A 15 -6.77 -15.24 20.09
C ILE A 15 -7.88 -16.26 19.80
N VAL A 16 -8.73 -16.59 20.77
CA VAL A 16 -9.89 -17.46 20.57
C VAL A 16 -10.89 -16.80 19.60
N ARG A 17 -11.20 -15.51 19.78
CA ARG A 17 -12.06 -14.73 18.87
C ARG A 17 -11.53 -14.74 17.44
N LEU A 18 -10.23 -14.49 17.27
CA LEU A 18 -9.56 -14.54 15.98
C LEU A 18 -9.64 -15.94 15.37
N LEU A 19 -9.29 -16.99 16.11
CA LEU A 19 -9.33 -18.35 15.56
C LEU A 19 -10.74 -18.76 15.12
N LEU A 20 -11.77 -18.37 15.87
CA LEU A 20 -13.17 -18.61 15.51
C LEU A 20 -13.59 -17.81 14.28
N SER A 21 -13.15 -16.56 14.12
CA SER A 21 -13.47 -15.76 12.91
C SER A 21 -12.86 -16.35 11.64
N TYR A 22 -11.72 -17.02 11.75
CA TYR A 22 -11.08 -17.80 10.67
C TYR A 22 -11.62 -19.23 10.53
N GLY A 23 -12.71 -19.58 11.23
CA GLY A 23 -13.41 -20.86 11.07
C GLY A 23 -12.86 -22.01 11.91
N ALA A 24 -12.14 -21.76 12.99
CA ALA A 24 -11.79 -22.82 13.93
C ALA A 24 -13.07 -23.40 14.56
N ASP A 25 -13.18 -24.73 14.58
CA ASP A 25 -14.34 -25.42 15.14
C ASP A 25 -14.18 -25.60 16.67
N PRO A 26 -15.00 -24.94 17.50
CA PRO A 26 -14.93 -25.03 18.96
C PRO A 26 -15.43 -26.37 19.51
N THR A 27 -16.14 -27.17 18.72
CA THR A 27 -16.69 -28.47 19.17
C THR A 27 -15.63 -29.57 19.18
N LEU A 28 -14.47 -29.32 18.56
CA LEU A 28 -13.38 -30.29 18.49
C LEU A 28 -12.78 -30.56 19.87
N ALA A 29 -12.85 -31.82 20.29
CA ALA A 29 -12.21 -32.28 21.51
C ALA A 29 -10.70 -32.49 21.32
N THR A 30 -9.95 -32.33 22.41
CA THR A 30 -8.55 -32.77 22.51
C THR A 30 -8.43 -34.30 22.35
N TYR A 31 -7.21 -34.81 22.18
CA TYR A 31 -6.93 -36.25 22.19
C TYR A 31 -7.39 -36.97 23.48
N SER A 32 -7.59 -36.21 24.57
CA SER A 32 -8.13 -36.69 25.84
C SER A 32 -9.65 -36.62 25.95
N GLY A 33 -10.37 -36.24 24.89
CA GLY A 33 -11.82 -36.08 24.89
C GLY A 33 -12.33 -34.82 25.61
N ARG A 34 -11.45 -33.92 26.05
CA ARG A 34 -11.82 -32.65 26.68
C ARG A 34 -12.17 -31.60 25.61
N THR A 35 -13.34 -30.97 25.75
CA THR A 35 -13.79 -29.83 24.93
C THR A 35 -13.17 -28.54 25.46
N ILE A 36 -13.07 -27.50 24.62
CA ILE A 36 -12.50 -26.20 25.02
C ILE A 36 -13.27 -25.55 26.18
N VAL A 37 -14.59 -25.74 26.26
CA VAL A 37 -15.42 -25.26 27.38
C VAL A 37 -14.99 -25.85 28.72
N LYS A 38 -14.42 -27.06 28.74
CA LYS A 38 -13.90 -27.69 29.97
C LYS A 38 -12.46 -27.31 30.28
N MET A 39 -11.81 -26.54 29.42
CA MET A 39 -10.43 -26.07 29.55
C MET A 39 -10.37 -24.57 29.91
N THR A 40 -11.51 -23.90 30.02
CA THR A 40 -11.57 -22.49 30.40
C THR A 40 -11.23 -22.30 31.87
N HIS A 41 -10.48 -21.25 32.18
CA HIS A 41 -10.15 -20.86 33.56
C HIS A 41 -10.90 -19.59 34.01
N SER A 42 -11.34 -18.76 33.07
CA SER A 42 -12.05 -17.51 33.32
C SER A 42 -13.54 -17.62 33.03
N GLU A 43 -14.35 -16.99 33.89
CA GLU A 43 -15.80 -16.86 33.72
C GLU A 43 -16.14 -16.10 32.42
N LEU A 44 -15.28 -15.16 31.99
CA LEU A 44 -15.44 -14.45 30.71
C LEU A 44 -15.25 -15.37 29.51
N MET A 45 -14.26 -16.26 29.54
CA MET A 45 -14.03 -17.24 28.49
C MET A 45 -15.15 -18.29 28.43
N GLU A 46 -15.62 -18.75 29.59
CA GLU A 46 -16.73 -19.69 29.67
C GLU A 46 -18.03 -19.07 29.15
N THR A 47 -18.37 -17.85 29.58
CA THR A 47 -19.55 -17.12 29.09
C THR A 47 -19.43 -16.76 27.60
N PHE A 48 -18.23 -16.47 27.10
CA PHE A 48 -18.01 -16.26 25.66
C PHE A 48 -18.28 -17.53 24.85
N LEU A 49 -17.73 -18.67 25.25
CA LEU A 49 -17.88 -19.94 24.54
C LEU A 49 -19.30 -20.55 24.69
N THR A 50 -19.99 -20.27 25.79
CA THR A 50 -21.35 -20.78 26.06
C THR A 50 -22.46 -19.82 25.61
N GLY A 51 -22.22 -18.51 25.65
CA GLY A 51 -23.20 -17.46 25.38
C GLY A 51 -23.41 -17.12 23.90
N GLN A 52 -22.41 -17.35 23.03
CA GLN A 52 -22.50 -16.99 21.61
C GLN A 52 -23.17 -18.06 20.72
N TRP A 53 -23.48 -19.26 21.21
CA TRP A 53 -23.76 -20.39 20.32
C TRP A 53 -25.05 -21.21 20.47
N PRO A 54 -26.25 -20.63 20.73
CA PRO A 54 -27.48 -21.37 20.43
C PRO A 54 -28.18 -21.02 19.11
N HIS A 55 -27.82 -19.98 18.34
CA HIS A 55 -28.73 -19.55 17.26
C HIS A 55 -28.20 -19.19 15.88
N CYS A 56 -26.89 -19.19 15.63
CA CYS A 56 -26.37 -18.94 14.29
C CYS A 56 -25.45 -20.08 13.85
N THR A 57 -26.03 -21.22 13.48
CA THR A 57 -25.44 -22.09 12.46
C THR A 57 -25.48 -21.34 11.13
N CYS A 58 -24.64 -20.31 10.98
CA CYS A 58 -24.50 -19.62 9.70
C CYS A 58 -23.36 -20.28 8.92
N SER A 59 -23.62 -21.49 8.45
CA SER A 59 -22.81 -22.16 7.42
C SER A 59 -22.85 -21.40 6.07
N SER A 60 -23.62 -20.30 5.96
CA SER A 60 -23.84 -19.56 4.71
C SER A 60 -23.17 -18.19 4.62
N LEU A 61 -22.47 -17.70 5.65
CA LEU A 61 -21.74 -16.41 5.59
C LEU A 61 -20.21 -16.55 5.55
N LEU A 62 -19.70 -17.78 5.51
CA LEU A 62 -18.27 -18.10 5.42
C LEU A 62 -17.76 -18.01 3.97
N SER A 63 -18.06 -16.93 3.26
CA SER A 63 -17.19 -16.49 2.16
C SER A 63 -16.09 -15.63 2.78
N ALA A 64 -14.85 -15.85 2.36
CA ALA A 64 -13.67 -15.14 2.87
C ALA A 64 -13.76 -13.60 2.73
N ASP A 65 -14.69 -13.10 1.91
CA ASP A 65 -14.94 -11.67 1.70
C ASP A 65 -15.70 -10.96 2.84
N LEU A 66 -16.39 -11.69 3.72
CA LEU A 66 -17.20 -11.09 4.79
C LEU A 66 -16.57 -11.17 6.18
N ALA A 67 -15.38 -11.76 6.30
CA ALA A 67 -14.56 -11.75 7.52
C ALA A 67 -14.42 -10.33 8.16
N PRO A 68 -14.16 -9.24 7.41
CA PRO A 68 -14.08 -7.90 8.01
C PRO A 68 -15.43 -7.37 8.50
N PHE A 69 -16.55 -7.89 7.98
CA PHE A 69 -17.90 -7.44 8.37
C PHE A 69 -18.39 -8.08 9.68
N ILE A 70 -17.96 -9.32 9.95
CA ILE A 70 -18.32 -10.04 11.18
C ILE A 70 -17.57 -9.49 12.40
N GLN A 71 -16.35 -8.96 12.20
CA GLN A 71 -15.57 -8.28 13.25
C GLN A 71 -16.36 -7.13 13.90
N PHE A 72 -17.16 -6.40 13.13
CA PHE A 72 -17.92 -5.24 13.61
C PHE A 72 -19.12 -5.61 14.51
N TYR A 73 -19.69 -6.80 14.34
CA TYR A 73 -20.88 -7.22 15.08
C TYR A 73 -20.56 -7.97 16.39
N LEU A 74 -19.33 -8.42 16.57
CA LEU A 74 -18.91 -9.24 17.71
C LEU A 74 -18.12 -8.47 18.77
N ASP A 75 -17.92 -7.16 18.62
CA ASP A 75 -17.25 -6.35 19.64
C ASP A 75 -18.25 -5.84 20.69
N PRO A 76 -18.21 -6.31 21.94
CA PRO A 76 -18.83 -5.59 23.04
C PRO A 76 -18.15 -4.23 23.17
N LYS A 77 -18.96 -3.18 23.21
CA LYS A 77 -18.52 -1.79 23.05
C LYS A 77 -17.69 -1.22 24.19
N ASP A 78 -17.32 -2.03 25.19
CA ASP A 78 -16.64 -1.58 26.39
C ASP A 78 -15.40 -2.45 26.71
N GLU A 79 -14.25 -1.77 26.68
CA GLU A 79 -13.04 -1.98 27.49
C GLU A 79 -12.00 -3.06 27.14
N SER A 80 -12.08 -3.80 26.03
CA SER A 80 -10.95 -4.69 25.66
C SER A 80 -10.72 -4.89 24.16
N GLY A 81 -10.80 -3.80 23.38
CA GLY A 81 -10.34 -3.78 21.99
C GLY A 81 -9.00 -3.04 21.87
N PHE A 82 -8.03 -3.62 21.17
CA PHE A 82 -7.06 -2.79 20.46
C PHE A 82 -7.83 -2.14 19.32
N ASP A 83 -8.17 -0.86 19.46
CA ASP A 83 -8.72 -0.12 18.35
C ASP A 83 -7.62 -0.02 17.29
N ILE A 84 -7.76 -0.84 16.25
CA ILE A 84 -6.84 -0.92 15.10
C ILE A 84 -6.72 0.47 14.44
N LEU A 85 -7.69 1.36 14.68
CA LEU A 85 -7.73 2.74 14.21
C LEU A 85 -7.42 3.77 15.31
N ALA A 86 -7.06 3.38 16.53
CA ALA A 86 -6.67 4.34 17.59
C ALA A 86 -5.29 4.95 17.36
N ASN A 87 -4.47 4.33 16.51
CA ASN A 87 -3.29 4.94 15.94
C ASN A 87 -3.42 4.96 14.40
N PRO A 88 -4.32 5.82 13.86
CA PRO A 88 -4.23 6.10 12.45
C PRO A 88 -2.87 6.79 12.24
N PRO A 89 -2.09 6.44 11.20
CA PRO A 89 -0.91 7.21 10.83
C PRO A 89 -1.36 8.59 10.34
N GLY A 90 -1.65 9.47 11.28
CA GLY A 90 -1.69 10.91 11.13
C GLY A 90 -0.48 11.49 11.88
N PRO A 91 -0.16 12.79 11.69
CA PRO A 91 1.01 13.39 12.31
C PRO A 91 0.78 13.41 13.82
N GLY A 92 1.34 12.41 14.51
CA GLY A 92 1.51 12.46 15.95
C GLY A 92 2.41 13.63 16.27
N ASP A 93 2.12 14.32 17.37
CA ASP A 93 2.88 15.47 17.88
C ASP A 93 4.31 15.10 18.38
N GLU A 94 4.92 14.08 17.80
CA GLU A 94 6.25 13.58 18.12
C GLU A 94 6.99 13.24 16.83
N ASP A 95 7.45 14.27 16.11
CA ASP A 95 8.73 14.24 15.43
C ASP A 95 9.20 15.68 15.20
N GLU A 96 10.16 16.09 16.03
CA GLU A 96 10.95 17.32 15.93
C GLU A 96 11.98 17.21 14.79
N ASP A 97 11.58 16.66 13.64
CA ASP A 97 12.36 16.63 12.40
C ASP A 97 11.56 17.41 11.35
N GLY A 98 12.03 18.62 11.03
CA GLY A 98 11.39 19.58 10.14
C GLY A 98 11.28 19.18 8.67
N PHE A 99 10.78 17.98 8.35
CA PHE A 99 9.96 17.82 7.17
C PHE A 99 8.63 18.51 7.48
N SER A 100 8.62 19.84 7.32
CA SER A 100 7.36 20.52 7.06
C SER A 100 6.68 19.71 5.96
N ASP A 101 5.46 19.25 6.18
CA ASP A 101 4.60 18.63 5.17
C ASP A 101 4.28 19.68 4.09
N VAL A 102 5.31 20.14 3.38
CA VAL A 102 5.21 21.14 2.33
C VAL A 102 4.76 20.39 1.10
N PHE A 103 3.52 20.62 0.72
CA PHE A 103 3.02 20.11 -0.54
C PHE A 103 3.54 20.98 -1.69
N GLU A 104 4.21 20.35 -2.64
CA GLU A 104 4.71 20.98 -3.85
C GLU A 104 3.68 20.82 -4.98
N PHE A 105 3.14 21.94 -5.47
CA PHE A 105 2.18 21.97 -6.56
C PHE A 105 2.79 22.60 -7.81
N GLU A 106 2.64 21.91 -8.93
CA GLU A 106 3.04 22.40 -10.25
C GLU A 106 1.84 23.02 -10.97
N PHE A 107 2.03 24.24 -11.49
CA PHE A 107 1.06 24.93 -12.32
C PHE A 107 1.69 25.21 -13.69
N SER A 108 0.97 24.89 -14.75
CA SER A 108 1.40 25.13 -16.13
C SER A 108 0.18 25.44 -16.97
N ASP A 109 0.33 26.39 -17.90
CA ASP A 109 -0.70 26.71 -18.90
C ASP A 109 -0.81 25.62 -19.98
N GLU A 110 0.27 24.85 -20.18
CA GLU A 110 0.30 23.68 -21.06
C GLU A 110 0.11 22.39 -20.25
N PRO A 111 -0.47 21.32 -20.84
CA PRO A 111 -0.60 20.05 -20.14
C PRO A 111 0.77 19.50 -19.73
N PRO A 112 0.94 19.05 -18.47
CA PRO A 112 2.20 18.51 -17.98
C PRO A 112 2.56 17.22 -18.72
N LEU A 113 3.86 16.95 -18.82
CA LEU A 113 4.35 15.70 -19.41
C LEU A 113 4.09 14.53 -18.44
N PRO A 114 3.81 13.31 -18.96
CA PRO A 114 3.70 12.13 -18.12
C PRO A 114 4.97 11.92 -17.29
N CYS A 115 4.80 11.76 -15.98
CA CYS A 115 5.89 11.46 -15.05
C CYS A 115 5.83 9.99 -14.64
N TYR A 116 6.98 9.32 -14.73
CA TYR A 116 7.10 7.89 -14.46
C TYR A 116 7.92 7.67 -13.21
N ASN A 117 7.37 6.91 -12.27
CA ASN A 117 8.06 6.54 -11.05
C ASN A 117 8.85 5.24 -11.30
N ILE A 118 10.17 5.36 -11.50
CA ILE A 118 11.03 4.29 -11.97
C ILE A 118 12.25 4.17 -11.06
N GLN A 119 12.57 2.94 -10.71
CA GLN A 119 13.79 2.57 -10.02
C GLN A 119 14.84 2.12 -11.04
N VAL A 120 15.81 3.00 -11.27
CA VAL A 120 16.95 2.76 -12.16
C VAL A 120 18.07 2.02 -11.42
N CYS A 121 18.32 2.37 -10.16
CA CYS A 121 19.35 1.77 -9.32
C CYS A 121 18.79 1.30 -7.98
N LEU A 122 19.20 0.11 -7.53
CA LEU A 122 18.76 -0.47 -6.25
C LEU A 122 19.17 0.39 -5.05
N SER A 123 20.25 1.16 -5.15
CA SER A 123 20.73 2.01 -4.04
C SER A 123 20.05 3.37 -3.94
N GLN A 124 19.41 3.85 -5.01
CA GLN A 124 18.84 5.21 -5.07
C GLN A 124 17.32 5.25 -4.82
N GLY A 125 16.68 4.08 -4.79
CA GLY A 125 15.22 3.96 -4.70
C GLY A 125 14.49 4.40 -5.98
N PRO A 126 13.16 4.33 -6.00
CA PRO A 126 12.35 4.84 -7.09
C PRO A 126 12.37 6.38 -7.13
N ARG A 127 12.49 6.93 -8.34
CA ARG A 127 12.49 8.39 -8.58
C ARG A 127 11.51 8.73 -9.69
N ASN A 128 11.17 10.01 -9.81
CA ASN A 128 10.31 10.51 -10.88
C ASN A 128 11.16 10.87 -12.09
N TRP A 129 10.75 10.39 -13.26
CA TRP A 129 11.47 10.55 -14.53
C TRP A 129 10.52 11.00 -15.63
N LEU A 130 11.05 11.75 -16.59
CA LEU A 130 10.37 12.10 -17.84
C LEU A 130 11.09 11.43 -19.02
N LEU A 131 10.34 11.12 -20.08
CA LEU A 131 10.94 10.66 -21.33
C LEU A 131 11.69 11.82 -22.00
N LEU A 132 12.99 11.62 -22.26
CA LEU A 132 13.81 12.64 -22.91
C LEU A 132 13.24 13.03 -24.26
N SER A 133 12.65 12.08 -25.00
CA SER A 133 11.99 12.34 -26.29
C SER A 133 10.89 13.38 -26.19
N ASP A 134 10.14 13.41 -25.09
CA ASP A 134 9.00 14.31 -24.94
C ASP A 134 9.43 15.67 -24.41
N VAL A 135 10.44 15.68 -23.53
CA VAL A 135 11.10 16.92 -23.08
C VAL A 135 11.72 17.67 -24.25
N VAL A 136 12.50 17.01 -25.11
CA VAL A 136 13.15 17.68 -26.25
C VAL A 136 12.16 18.12 -27.31
N LYS A 137 11.06 17.38 -27.52
CA LYS A 137 9.94 17.79 -28.37
C LYS A 137 9.28 19.06 -27.83
N ARG A 138 9.01 19.12 -26.53
CA ARG A 138 8.41 20.30 -25.87
C ARG A 138 9.32 21.51 -25.98
N LEU A 139 10.60 21.35 -25.67
CA LEU A 139 11.61 22.42 -25.74
C LEU A 139 12.05 22.78 -27.16
N LYS A 140 11.53 22.07 -28.19
CA LYS A 140 11.88 22.27 -29.61
C LYS A 140 13.39 22.27 -29.87
N MET A 141 14.12 21.38 -29.19
CA MET A 141 15.56 21.21 -29.36
C MET A 141 15.94 19.74 -29.58
N SER A 142 17.21 19.47 -29.85
CA SER A 142 17.72 18.10 -29.99
C SER A 142 18.27 17.57 -28.68
N SER A 143 18.29 16.25 -28.49
CA SER A 143 18.87 15.61 -27.30
C SER A 143 20.34 15.98 -27.06
N ARG A 144 21.10 16.22 -28.13
CA ARG A 144 22.49 16.69 -28.02
C ARG A 144 22.56 18.10 -27.46
N ILE A 145 21.72 19.01 -27.96
CA ILE A 145 21.65 20.40 -27.48
C ILE A 145 21.17 20.44 -26.03
N PHE A 146 20.19 19.61 -25.67
CA PHE A 146 19.70 19.48 -24.29
C PHE A 146 20.82 19.06 -23.33
N ARG A 147 21.54 17.98 -23.63
CA ARG A 147 22.68 17.51 -22.81
C ARG A 147 23.81 18.54 -22.70
N CYS A 148 24.05 19.33 -23.74
CA CYS A 148 25.05 20.41 -23.70
C CYS A 148 24.60 21.62 -22.87
N ASN A 149 23.31 22.00 -22.96
CA ASN A 149 22.78 23.16 -22.21
C ASN A 149 22.54 22.84 -20.74
N PHE A 150 22.21 21.58 -20.41
CA PHE A 150 21.85 21.14 -19.07
C PHE A 150 22.70 19.94 -18.63
N PRO A 151 24.03 20.11 -18.44
CA PRO A 151 24.91 19.02 -18.04
C PRO A 151 24.66 18.53 -16.60
N ASN A 152 23.93 19.31 -15.80
CA ASN A 152 23.61 18.97 -14.41
C ASN A 152 22.39 18.03 -14.29
N LEU A 153 21.56 17.93 -15.34
CA LEU A 153 20.40 17.06 -15.32
C LEU A 153 20.81 15.62 -15.61
N GLU A 154 20.48 14.73 -14.67
CA GLU A 154 20.79 13.30 -14.82
C GLU A 154 19.93 12.70 -15.95
N VAL A 155 20.62 12.12 -16.95
CA VAL A 155 19.98 11.40 -18.04
C VAL A 155 20.45 9.95 -17.99
N VAL A 156 19.50 9.03 -17.87
CA VAL A 156 19.77 7.60 -17.76
C VAL A 156 19.08 6.82 -18.86
N THR A 157 19.78 5.81 -19.39
CA THR A 157 19.24 4.85 -20.36
C THR A 157 18.73 3.59 -19.67
N ILE A 158 17.53 3.17 -20.03
CA ILE A 158 16.87 1.96 -19.55
C ILE A 158 16.26 1.21 -20.75
N THR A 159 16.20 -0.11 -20.68
CA THR A 159 15.51 -0.91 -21.70
C THR A 159 14.00 -0.72 -21.62
N GLU A 160 13.35 -0.61 -22.77
CA GLU A 160 11.90 -0.46 -22.90
C GLU A 160 11.11 -1.54 -22.15
N ALA A 161 11.54 -2.81 -22.20
CA ALA A 161 10.93 -3.90 -21.44
C ALA A 161 10.90 -3.64 -19.92
N GLU A 162 11.97 -3.10 -19.35
CA GLU A 162 12.05 -2.80 -17.91
C GLU A 162 11.22 -1.57 -17.56
N PHE A 163 11.21 -0.55 -18.43
CA PHE A 163 10.36 0.63 -18.31
C PHE A 163 8.88 0.24 -18.28
N TYR A 164 8.45 -0.60 -19.23
CA TYR A 164 7.08 -1.11 -19.32
C TYR A 164 6.70 -1.91 -18.08
N LYS A 165 7.58 -2.81 -17.64
CA LYS A 165 7.36 -3.64 -16.46
C LYS A 165 7.13 -2.80 -15.21
N GLN A 166 7.95 -1.78 -14.96
CA GLN A 166 7.78 -0.93 -13.77
C GLN A 166 6.53 -0.04 -13.87
N THR A 167 6.28 0.53 -15.04
CA THR A 167 5.14 1.44 -15.23
C THR A 167 3.80 0.71 -15.15
N SER A 168 3.72 -0.53 -15.68
CA SER A 168 2.51 -1.36 -15.62
C SER A 168 2.11 -1.80 -14.20
N LEU A 169 3.05 -1.75 -13.23
CA LEU A 169 2.75 -2.04 -11.83
C LEU A 169 2.16 -0.83 -11.08
N SER A 170 2.23 0.38 -11.66
CA SER A 170 1.72 1.59 -11.03
C SER A 170 0.20 1.66 -11.16
N GLN A 171 -0.49 1.83 -10.03
CA GLN A 171 -1.96 1.98 -9.98
C GLN A 171 -2.46 3.28 -10.63
N LEU A 172 -1.56 4.25 -10.84
CA LEU A 172 -1.89 5.53 -11.46
C LEU A 172 -2.04 5.43 -12.98
N PHE A 173 -1.45 4.41 -13.61
CA PHE A 173 -1.56 4.14 -15.03
C PHE A 173 -2.69 3.13 -15.29
N SER A 174 -3.93 3.57 -15.05
CA SER A 174 -5.14 2.78 -15.28
C SER A 174 -5.70 2.91 -16.70
N CYS A 175 -5.15 3.84 -17.52
CA CYS A 175 -5.51 3.99 -18.93
C CYS A 175 -4.45 3.33 -19.83
N PRO A 176 -4.81 2.31 -20.64
CA PRO A 176 -3.86 1.58 -21.49
C PRO A 176 -3.20 2.44 -22.58
N THR A 177 -3.82 3.54 -23.00
CA THR A 177 -3.41 4.29 -24.20
C THR A 177 -2.00 4.87 -24.13
N ASP A 178 -1.51 5.22 -22.94
CA ASP A 178 -0.16 5.77 -22.76
C ASP A 178 0.92 4.67 -22.72
N LEU A 179 0.51 3.42 -22.43
CA LEU A 179 1.38 2.25 -22.36
C LEU A 179 1.34 1.38 -23.62
N GLU A 180 0.33 1.50 -24.47
CA GLU A 180 0.23 0.83 -25.78
C GLU A 180 1.37 1.21 -26.74
N ALA A 181 1.99 2.37 -26.52
CA ALA A 181 3.14 2.82 -27.30
C ALA A 181 4.41 1.99 -27.04
N PHE A 182 4.45 1.23 -25.93
CA PHE A 182 5.64 0.52 -25.48
C PHE A 182 5.49 -0.99 -25.60
N ASN A 183 6.54 -1.65 -26.08
CA ASN A 183 6.56 -3.09 -26.27
C ASN A 183 7.24 -3.81 -25.10
N PRO A 184 6.55 -4.73 -24.38
CA PRO A 184 7.09 -5.43 -23.21
C PRO A 184 8.29 -6.34 -23.50
N GLU A 185 8.46 -6.80 -24.74
CA GLU A 185 9.58 -7.69 -25.14
C GLU A 185 10.69 -6.95 -25.91
N SER A 186 10.57 -5.64 -26.03
CA SER A 186 11.53 -4.82 -26.77
C SER A 186 12.84 -4.66 -26.01
N LYS A 187 13.93 -4.70 -26.77
CA LYS A 187 15.30 -4.39 -26.30
C LYS A 187 15.72 -2.97 -26.66
N GLU A 188 14.80 -2.15 -27.15
CA GLU A 188 15.08 -0.75 -27.41
C GLU A 188 15.42 -0.02 -26.11
N LEU A 189 16.25 1.02 -26.25
CA LEU A 189 16.71 1.81 -25.12
C LEU A 189 15.95 3.13 -25.11
N LEU A 190 15.40 3.46 -23.95
CA LEU A 190 14.75 4.73 -23.66
C LEU A 190 15.68 5.60 -22.83
N ASP A 191 15.80 6.86 -23.24
CA ASP A 191 16.48 7.89 -22.48
C ASP A 191 15.47 8.56 -21.53
N LEU A 192 15.75 8.51 -20.24
CA LEU A 192 14.99 9.18 -19.18
C LEU A 192 15.79 10.36 -18.62
N VAL A 193 15.09 11.43 -18.25
CA VAL A 193 15.66 12.57 -17.53
C VAL A 193 15.00 12.70 -16.16
N GLU A 194 15.81 12.94 -15.13
CA GLU A 194 15.32 13.08 -13.75
C GLU A 194 14.38 14.28 -13.62
N PHE A 195 13.27 14.08 -12.92
CA PHE A 195 12.28 15.11 -12.69
C PHE A 195 12.68 16.02 -11.54
N THR A 196 13.35 17.13 -11.88
CA THR A 196 13.81 18.14 -10.93
C THR A 196 13.04 19.45 -11.05
N SER A 197 13.09 20.30 -10.02
CA SER A 197 12.45 21.63 -10.06
C SER A 197 13.04 22.55 -11.14
N GLU A 198 14.33 22.38 -11.46
CA GLU A 198 14.98 23.08 -12.58
C GLU A 198 14.34 22.70 -13.91
N LEU A 199 14.07 21.41 -14.12
CA LEU A 199 13.39 20.92 -15.33
C LEU A 199 11.95 21.42 -15.42
N LYS A 200 11.21 21.48 -14.31
CA LYS A 200 9.85 22.07 -14.28
C LYS A 200 9.85 23.53 -14.74
N THR A 201 10.76 24.33 -14.19
CA THR A 201 10.89 25.75 -14.55
C THR A 201 11.28 25.92 -16.02
N LEU A 202 12.13 25.04 -16.53
CA LEU A 202 12.53 25.02 -17.95
C LEU A 202 11.36 24.66 -18.89
N LEU A 203 10.48 23.75 -18.46
CA LEU A 203 9.27 23.38 -19.20
C LEU A 203 8.18 24.46 -19.15
N GLY A 204 8.39 25.54 -18.39
CA GLY A 204 7.46 26.66 -18.26
C GLY A 204 6.47 26.51 -17.10
N SER A 205 6.66 25.52 -16.22
CA SER A 205 5.82 25.32 -15.05
C SER A 205 6.26 26.22 -13.89
N SER A 206 5.29 26.81 -13.17
CA SER A 206 5.52 27.50 -11.91
C SER A 206 5.28 26.56 -10.72
N LEU A 207 6.07 26.76 -9.66
CA LEU A 207 6.05 25.91 -8.48
C LEU A 207 5.51 26.66 -7.27
N HIS A 208 4.51 26.08 -6.61
CA HIS A 208 3.91 26.61 -5.40
C HIS A 208 4.07 25.64 -4.24
N TRP A 209 4.49 26.17 -3.11
CA TRP A 209 4.70 25.43 -1.88
C TRP A 209 3.58 25.78 -0.91
N LEU A 210 2.81 24.76 -0.49
CA LEU A 210 1.77 24.93 0.51
C LEU A 210 2.26 24.35 1.83
N HIS A 211 2.42 25.21 2.83
CA HIS A 211 2.65 24.80 4.20
C HIS A 211 1.30 24.40 4.85
N PRO A 212 1.29 23.41 5.75
CA PRO A 212 0.08 22.97 6.44
C PRO A 212 -0.51 24.07 7.36
#